data_AF-A0A2E3XX07-F1
#
_entry.id   AF-A0A2E3XX07-F1
#
_cell.length_a   1.000
_cell.length_b   1.000
_cell.length_c   1.000
_cell.angle_alpha   90.00
_cell.angle_beta   90.00
_cell.angle_gamma   90.00
#
_symmetry.space_group_name_H-M   'P 1'
#
loop_
_entity.id
_entity.type
_entity.pdbx_description
1 polymer ?
#
loop_
_entity_poly.entity_id
_entity_poly.type
_entity_poly.pdbx_seq_one_letter_code
_entity_poly.pdbx_strand_id
1 'polypeptide(L)'
;MKKMILLLTLSLLSSSVLACAYELEKQISAPSDHRLKIKWEKRLSKNEEISNYRDDLLFINPYDDVDFYKATGSYHSGWFQLGLIVDRKNCELLNEFVMASE
;
A
#
# COMPACT_ATOMS: atom_id res chain seq x y z
N MET A 1 13.87 17.70 49.16
CA MET A 1 13.73 16.56 48.22
C MET A 1 12.76 16.98 47.11
N LYS A 2 13.24 17.51 45.98
CA LYS A 2 12.40 17.96 44.87
C LYS A 2 12.19 16.79 43.90
N LYS A 3 10.93 16.36 43.77
CA LYS A 3 10.47 15.36 42.80
C LYS A 3 10.73 15.90 41.39
N MET A 4 11.67 15.31 40.67
CA MET A 4 11.91 15.55 39.26
C MET A 4 10.99 14.61 38.47
N ILE A 5 9.87 15.15 37.99
CA ILE A 5 8.93 14.42 37.14
C ILE A 5 9.56 14.37 35.74
N LEU A 6 10.08 13.21 35.39
CA LEU A 6 10.60 12.88 34.06
C LEU A 6 9.39 12.68 33.12
N LEU A 7 8.97 13.73 32.42
CA LEU A 7 8.07 13.61 31.28
C LEU A 7 8.85 13.04 30.08
N LEU A 8 8.94 11.72 30.02
CA LEU A 8 9.32 10.99 28.81
C LEU A 8 8.06 10.82 27.95
N THR A 9 7.58 11.89 27.33
CA THR A 9 6.50 11.77 26.33
C THR A 9 7.08 11.16 25.06
N LEU A 10 6.88 9.85 24.97
CA LEU A 10 7.12 8.97 23.84
C LEU A 10 6.48 9.56 22.57
N SER A 11 7.30 10.22 21.75
CA SER A 11 6.98 10.65 20.39
C SER A 11 6.94 9.42 19.46
N LEU A 12 5.91 8.58 19.61
CA LEU A 12 5.74 7.32 18.87
C LEU A 12 4.88 7.43 17.59
N LEU A 13 4.46 8.62 17.15
CA LEU A 13 3.38 8.74 16.17
C LEU A 13 3.77 9.10 14.72
N SER A 14 5.04 9.14 14.34
CA SER A 14 5.42 9.66 13.00
C SER A 14 5.94 8.65 11.97
N SER A 15 5.77 7.33 12.15
CA SER A 15 6.38 6.33 11.24
C SER A 15 5.42 5.35 10.55
N SER A 16 4.10 5.52 10.63
CA SER A 16 3.16 4.49 10.14
C SER A 16 3.20 4.28 8.62
N VAL A 17 3.26 5.34 7.81
CA VAL A 17 3.18 5.22 6.34
C VAL A 17 4.44 4.60 5.74
N LEU A 18 5.62 5.00 6.23
CA LEU A 18 6.91 4.48 5.74
C LEU A 18 7.12 3.01 6.16
N ALA A 19 6.66 2.65 7.36
CA ALA A 19 6.68 1.26 7.83
C ALA A 19 5.75 0.36 6.98
N CYS A 20 4.56 0.86 6.63
CA CYS A 20 3.58 0.12 5.84
C CYS A 20 4.13 -0.24 4.45
N ALA A 21 4.74 0.72 3.75
CA ALA A 21 5.28 0.47 2.41
C ALA A 21 6.36 -0.63 2.40
N TYR A 22 7.23 -0.66 3.42
CA TYR A 22 8.28 -1.69 3.52
C TYR A 22 7.71 -3.09 3.82
N GLU A 23 6.69 -3.20 4.68
CA GLU A 23 6.05 -4.49 4.94
C GLU A 23 5.17 -4.95 3.77
N LEU A 24 4.55 -4.03 3.03
CA LEU A 24 3.82 -4.34 1.81
C LEU A 24 4.73 -4.90 0.72
N GLU A 25 5.94 -4.35 0.55
CA GLU A 25 6.91 -4.83 -0.44
C GLU A 25 7.25 -6.32 -0.25
N LYS A 26 7.24 -6.83 0.99
CA LYS A 26 7.50 -8.25 1.29
C LYS A 26 6.32 -9.17 1.00
N GLN A 27 5.10 -8.63 0.90
CA GLN A 27 3.87 -9.39 0.71
C GLN A 27 3.46 -9.48 -0.76
N ILE A 28 4.02 -8.63 -1.62
CA ILE A 28 3.74 -8.59 -3.06
C ILE A 28 4.34 -9.82 -3.74
N SER A 29 3.54 -10.45 -4.60
CA SER A 29 3.93 -11.70 -5.29
C SER A 29 4.73 -11.46 -6.57
N ALA A 30 4.54 -10.31 -7.23
CA ALA A 30 5.20 -10.01 -8.49
C ALA A 30 6.73 -9.85 -8.33
N PRO A 31 7.54 -10.55 -9.15
CA PRO A 31 8.99 -10.37 -9.14
C PRO A 31 9.37 -9.00 -9.70
N SER A 32 10.38 -8.37 -9.09
CA SER A 32 10.94 -7.11 -9.55
C SER A 32 12.45 -7.13 -9.38
N ASP A 33 13.19 -6.68 -10.40
CA ASP A 33 14.65 -6.58 -10.39
C ASP A 33 15.15 -5.49 -9.42
N HIS A 34 14.27 -4.55 -9.11
CA HIS A 34 14.52 -3.44 -8.20
C HIS A 34 13.40 -3.30 -7.19
N ARG A 35 13.66 -2.54 -6.12
CA ARG A 35 12.64 -2.21 -5.14
C ARG A 35 11.41 -1.57 -5.78
N LEU A 36 10.25 -1.98 -5.32
CA LEU A 36 8.98 -1.48 -5.81
C LEU A 36 8.77 -0.03 -5.38
N LYS A 37 8.31 0.81 -6.30
CA LYS A 37 7.84 2.17 -5.97
C LYS A 37 6.39 2.09 -5.56
N ILE A 38 6.15 2.03 -4.24
CA ILE A 38 4.81 1.94 -3.65
C ILE A 38 4.32 3.34 -3.29
N LYS A 39 3.14 3.70 -3.78
CA LYS A 39 2.51 5.01 -3.57
C LYS A 39 1.07 4.83 -3.11
N TRP A 40 0.71 5.48 -2.00
CA TRP A 40 -0.69 5.60 -1.58
C TRP A 40 -1.46 6.48 -2.55
N GLU A 41 -2.62 6.01 -3.01
CA GLU A 41 -3.44 6.73 -3.97
C GLU A 41 -4.69 7.32 -3.30
N LYS A 42 -5.50 6.48 -2.63
CA LYS A 42 -6.71 6.91 -1.92
C LYS A 42 -7.18 5.86 -0.91
N ARG A 43 -8.12 6.26 -0.07
CA ARG A 43 -8.99 5.32 0.66
C ARG A 43 -10.09 4.83 -0.27
N LEU A 44 -10.48 3.56 -0.15
CA LEU A 44 -11.62 3.00 -0.88
C LEU A 44 -12.84 2.87 0.02
N SER A 45 -13.99 3.17 -0.55
CA SER A 45 -15.28 2.80 0.01
C SER A 45 -15.62 1.36 -0.36
N LYS A 46 -16.49 0.72 0.42
CA LYS A 46 -17.04 -0.59 0.05
C LYS A 46 -17.78 -0.50 -1.28
N ASN A 47 -17.60 -1.51 -2.12
CA ASN A 47 -18.09 -1.62 -3.49
C ASN A 47 -17.56 -0.54 -4.45
N GLU A 48 -16.53 0.21 -4.05
CA GLU A 48 -15.87 1.15 -4.96
C GLU A 48 -15.11 0.39 -6.05
N GLU A 49 -15.31 0.83 -7.29
CA GLU A 49 -14.70 0.25 -8.47
C GLU A 49 -13.36 0.92 -8.78
N ILE A 50 -12.40 0.11 -9.21
CA ILE A 50 -11.12 0.56 -9.76
C ILE A 50 -11.08 0.12 -11.21
N SER A 51 -10.95 1.10 -12.10
CA SER A 51 -10.83 0.88 -13.54
C SER A 51 -9.49 1.41 -14.05
N ASN A 52 -9.07 0.92 -15.21
CA ASN A 52 -7.94 1.48 -15.93
C ASN A 52 -8.36 2.76 -16.70
N TYR A 53 -7.44 3.34 -17.48
CA TYR A 53 -7.71 4.56 -18.28
C TYR A 53 -8.67 4.35 -19.47
N ARG A 54 -9.04 3.10 -19.75
CA ARG A 54 -10.03 2.70 -20.78
C ARG A 54 -11.39 2.36 -20.17
N ASP A 55 -11.56 2.64 -18.89
CA ASP A 55 -12.75 2.28 -18.09
C ASP A 55 -12.98 0.76 -17.95
N ASP A 56 -11.97 -0.07 -18.24
CA ASP A 56 -12.05 -1.51 -17.95
C ASP A 56 -11.99 -1.72 -16.44
N LEU A 57 -13.00 -2.39 -15.89
CA LEU A 57 -13.07 -2.73 -14.48
C LEU A 57 -11.95 -3.73 -14.11
N LEU A 58 -11.07 -3.32 -13.20
CA LEU A 58 -9.98 -4.15 -12.68
C LEU A 58 -10.34 -4.80 -11.34
N PHE A 59 -11.07 -4.09 -10.48
CA PHE A 59 -11.37 -4.53 -9.14
C PHE A 59 -12.61 -3.84 -8.57
N ILE A 60 -13.43 -4.57 -7.80
CA ILE A 60 -14.52 -4.04 -6.98
C ILE A 60 -14.16 -4.32 -5.53
N ASN A 61 -14.08 -3.30 -4.68
CA ASN A 61 -13.67 -3.46 -3.30
C ASN A 61 -14.75 -4.13 -2.41
N PRO A 62 -14.55 -5.35 -1.88
CA PRO A 62 -15.51 -5.97 -0.97
C PRO A 62 -15.29 -5.56 0.50
N TYR A 63 -14.18 -4.86 0.82
CA TYR A 63 -13.73 -4.60 2.18
C TYR A 63 -14.14 -3.22 2.68
N ASP A 64 -14.19 -3.09 4.00
CA ASP A 64 -14.42 -1.83 4.71
C ASP A 64 -13.07 -1.26 5.22
N ASP A 65 -12.89 0.07 5.17
CA ASP A 65 -11.70 0.81 5.67
C ASP A 65 -10.34 0.31 5.15
N VAL A 66 -10.24 0.13 3.84
CA VAL A 66 -9.00 -0.25 3.15
C VAL A 66 -8.40 0.92 2.37
N ASP A 67 -7.09 0.93 2.26
CA ASP A 67 -6.35 1.89 1.46
C ASP A 67 -5.92 1.25 0.12
N PHE A 68 -5.93 2.05 -0.94
CA PHE A 68 -5.46 1.68 -2.27
C PHE A 68 -4.07 2.26 -2.51
N TYR A 69 -3.13 1.38 -2.86
CA TYR A 69 -1.78 1.75 -3.28
C TYR A 69 -1.52 1.30 -4.71
N LYS A 70 -0.61 2.00 -5.38
CA LYS A 70 0.02 1.54 -6.62
C LYS A 70 1.45 1.14 -6.34
N ALA A 71 1.85 -0.03 -6.81
CA ALA A 71 3.25 -0.43 -6.87
C ALA A 71 3.71 -0.44 -8.32
N THR A 72 4.86 0.18 -8.59
CA THR A 72 5.50 0.14 -9.92
C THR A 72 6.83 -0.59 -9.81
N GLY A 73 7.04 -1.57 -10.68
CA GLY A 73 8.23 -2.39 -10.74
C GLY A 73 8.74 -2.59 -12.16
N SER A 74 9.86 -3.30 -12.26
CA SER A 74 10.46 -3.69 -13.53
C SER A 74 11.01 -5.10 -13.40
N TYR A 75 10.79 -5.92 -14.41
CA TYR A 75 11.33 -7.27 -14.46
C TYR A 75 11.88 -7.55 -15.86
N HIS A 76 13.14 -7.96 -15.92
CA HIS A 76 13.93 -8.01 -17.13
C HIS A 76 13.96 -6.66 -17.86
N SER A 77 13.39 -6.59 -19.07
CA SER A 77 13.34 -5.39 -19.90
C SER A 77 11.97 -4.71 -19.90
N GLY A 78 11.01 -5.21 -19.11
CA GLY A 78 9.64 -4.69 -19.06
C GLY A 78 9.30 -3.99 -17.74
N TRP A 79 8.35 -3.05 -17.78
CA TRP A 79 7.74 -2.49 -16.57
C TRP A 79 6.34 -3.05 -16.30
N PHE A 80 5.94 -2.97 -15.02
CA PHE A 80 4.58 -3.30 -14.60
C PHE A 80 4.09 -2.38 -13.49
N GLN A 81 2.77 -2.27 -13.37
CA GLN A 81 2.09 -1.57 -12.31
C GLN A 81 1.01 -2.46 -11.70
N LEU A 82 1.00 -2.53 -10.37
CA LEU A 82 0.05 -3.28 -9.57
C LEU A 82 -0.84 -2.33 -8.77
N GLY A 83 -2.08 -2.75 -8.58
CA GLY A 83 -3.00 -2.22 -7.60
C GLY A 83 -2.95 -3.09 -6.35
N LEU A 84 -2.82 -2.45 -5.19
CA LEU A 84 -2.72 -3.12 -3.90
C LEU A 84 -3.85 -2.63 -2.99
N ILE A 85 -4.60 -3.58 -2.43
CA ILE A 85 -5.66 -3.32 -1.45
C ILE A 85 -5.11 -3.68 -0.07
N VAL A 86 -5.04 -2.69 0.81
CA VAL A 86 -4.30 -2.82 2.07
C VAL A 86 -5.23 -2.58 3.25
N ASP A 87 -5.22 -3.52 4.19
CA ASP A 87 -5.81 -3.30 5.51
C ASP A 87 -5.03 -2.20 6.22
N ARG A 88 -5.70 -1.08 6.46
CA ARG A 88 -5.06 0.12 6.99
C ARG A 88 -4.55 -0.05 8.42
N LYS A 89 -5.18 -0.93 9.20
CA LYS A 89 -4.87 -1.10 10.62
C LYS A 89 -3.64 -1.99 10.81
N ASN A 90 -3.54 -3.04 10.01
CA ASN A 90 -2.53 -4.09 10.15
C ASN A 90 -1.44 -4.02 9.08
N CYS A 91 -1.58 -3.16 8.06
CA CYS A 91 -0.68 -3.10 6.90
C CYS A 91 -0.56 -4.44 6.17
N GLU A 92 -1.68 -5.17 6.12
CA GLU A 92 -1.78 -6.47 5.45
C GLU A 92 -2.28 -6.29 4.03
N LEU A 93 -1.63 -6.94 3.08
CA LEU A 93 -2.05 -6.99 1.70
C LEU A 93 -3.26 -7.94 1.57
N LEU A 94 -4.43 -7.38 1.32
CA LEU A 94 -5.67 -8.13 1.15
C LEU A 94 -5.87 -8.61 -0.29
N ASN A 95 -5.41 -7.81 -1.26
CA ASN A 95 -5.52 -8.14 -2.68
C ASN A 95 -4.43 -7.44 -3.51
N GLU A 96 -4.02 -8.08 -4.59
CA GLU A 96 -3.06 -7.59 -5.59
C GLU A 96 -3.62 -7.89 -7.00
N PHE A 97 -3.58 -6.90 -7.89
CA PHE A 97 -3.98 -7.07 -9.30
C PHE A 97 -3.12 -6.23 -10.24
N VAL A 98 -2.95 -6.70 -11.48
CA VAL A 98 -2.20 -5.97 -12.50
C VAL A 98 -3.05 -4.81 -13.05
N MET A 99 -2.48 -3.61 -13.02
CA MET A 99 -3.09 -2.42 -13.62
C MET A 99 -2.58 -2.17 -15.03
N ALA A 100 -1.29 -2.41 -15.26
CA ALA A 100 -0.65 -2.25 -16.56
C ALA A 100 0.69 -3.01 -16.60
N SER A 101 1.10 -3.40 -17.80
CA SER A 101 2.42 -3.95 -18.11
C SER A 101 2.76 -3.70 -19.57
N GLU A 102 4.04 -3.76 -19.92
CA GLU A 102 4.52 -3.80 -21.32
C GLU A 102 4.27 -5.14 -22.01
#